data_AF-A0A3L8AAY8-F1
#
_entry.id   AF-A0A3L8AAY8-F1
#
_cell.length_a   1.000
_cell.length_b   1.000
_cell.length_c   1.000
_cell.angle_alpha   90.00
_cell.angle_beta   90.00
_cell.angle_gamma   90.00
#
_symmetry.space_group_name_H-M   'P 1'
#
loop_
_entity.id
_entity.type
_entity.pdbx_description
1 polymer ?
#
loop_
_entity_poly.entity_id
_entity_poly.type
_entity_poly.pdbx_seq_one_letter_code
_entity_poly.pdbx_strand_id
1 'polypeptide(L)'
;MSVYDVKIKRLALLLLPTALRKPLVAAFMQSAVQGCSVLHGEFMRWRDDKDYRLWHNGQVCHLRAVLNDTFDQTERRITVDDEDSGGLRGARLFTRDMDRHILLPVRGGGKAFIINRRGYGGVSGFDFWVSVPYALMGKIDETRLAAVVSTYKLASKRWTINYN
;
A
#
# COMPACT_ATOMS: atom_id res chain seq x y z
N MET A 1 -13.77 -23.49 5.63
CA MET A 1 -13.73 -23.79 7.07
C MET A 1 -12.35 -23.36 7.56
N SER A 2 -12.23 -22.27 8.33
CA SER A 2 -10.93 -21.73 8.73
C SER A 2 -10.30 -22.67 9.77
N VAL A 3 -9.24 -23.39 9.38
CA VAL A 3 -8.50 -24.33 10.25
C VAL A 3 -7.98 -23.65 11.53
N TYR A 4 -7.85 -22.32 11.50
CA TYR A 4 -7.28 -21.52 12.57
C TYR A 4 -8.32 -20.82 13.46
N ASP A 5 -9.63 -20.95 13.21
CA ASP A 5 -10.66 -20.35 14.08
C ASP A 5 -10.89 -21.21 15.34
N VAL A 6 -9.97 -21.11 16.30
CA VAL A 6 -10.01 -21.90 17.53
C VAL A 6 -10.52 -21.05 18.68
N LYS A 7 -11.71 -21.38 19.18
CA LYS A 7 -12.29 -20.71 20.37
C LYS A 7 -11.66 -21.25 21.64
N ILE A 8 -10.50 -20.71 22.03
CA ILE A 8 -9.66 -21.23 23.13
C ILE A 8 -10.42 -21.30 24.46
N LYS A 9 -11.23 -20.29 24.81
CA LYS A 9 -12.06 -20.31 26.03
C LYS A 9 -13.07 -21.46 26.05
N ARG A 10 -13.66 -21.77 24.89
CA ARG A 10 -14.62 -22.87 24.74
C ARG A 10 -13.92 -24.22 24.79
N LEU A 11 -12.72 -24.32 24.20
CA LEU A 11 -11.87 -25.50 24.26
C LEU A 11 -11.46 -25.84 25.71
N ALA A 12 -11.08 -24.82 26.50
CA ALA A 12 -10.78 -25.00 27.91
C ALA A 12 -11.96 -25.59 28.71
N LEU A 13 -13.19 -25.17 28.43
CA LEU A 13 -14.40 -25.74 29.05
C LEU A 13 -14.72 -27.16 28.57
N LEU A 14 -14.43 -27.48 27.31
CA LEU A 14 -14.67 -28.82 26.76
C LEU A 14 -13.71 -29.85 27.37
N LEU A 15 -12.46 -29.46 27.62
CA LEU A 15 -11.43 -30.27 28.29
C LEU A 15 -11.73 -30.52 29.78
N LEU A 16 -12.54 -29.66 30.41
CA LEU A 16 -12.97 -29.86 31.80
C LEU A 16 -13.94 -31.06 31.90
N PRO A 17 -13.65 -32.04 32.80
CA PRO A 17 -14.58 -33.11 33.12
C PRO A 17 -15.93 -32.55 33.57
N THR A 18 -17.02 -33.22 33.21
CA THR A 18 -18.40 -32.77 33.48
C THR A 18 -18.66 -32.50 34.97
N ALA A 19 -18.05 -33.28 35.86
CA ALA A 19 -18.15 -33.12 37.32
C ALA A 19 -17.55 -31.81 37.85
N LEU A 20 -16.58 -31.22 37.14
CA LEU A 20 -15.85 -30.01 37.55
C LEU A 20 -16.35 -28.73 36.85
N ARG A 21 -17.41 -28.81 36.02
CA ARG A 21 -18.02 -27.65 35.33
C ARG A 21 -18.91 -26.82 36.25
N LYS A 22 -18.40 -26.45 37.42
CA LYS A 22 -19.03 -25.46 38.31
C LYS A 22 -18.64 -24.04 37.88
N PRO A 23 -19.48 -23.02 38.11
CA PRO A 23 -19.24 -21.67 37.61
C PRO A 23 -17.92 -21.07 38.07
N LEU A 24 -17.49 -21.35 39.32
CA LEU A 24 -16.22 -20.87 39.86
C LEU A 24 -14.99 -21.49 39.16
N VAL A 25 -15.00 -22.81 38.99
CA VAL A 25 -13.88 -23.54 38.34
C VAL A 25 -13.81 -23.20 36.85
N ALA A 26 -14.97 -23.03 36.20
CA ALA A 26 -15.06 -22.58 34.82
C ALA A 26 -14.46 -21.18 34.63
N ALA A 27 -14.80 -20.22 35.51
CA ALA A 27 -14.25 -18.87 35.45
C ALA A 27 -12.74 -18.85 35.70
N PHE A 28 -12.26 -19.63 36.66
CA PHE A 28 -10.82 -19.77 36.95
C PHE A 28 -10.04 -20.35 35.77
N MET A 29 -10.57 -21.39 35.12
CA MET A 29 -9.91 -21.95 33.93
C MET A 29 -9.93 -20.99 32.74
N GLN A 30 -11.01 -20.23 32.57
CA GLN A 30 -11.08 -19.21 31.52
C GLN A 30 -10.09 -18.06 31.74
N SER A 31 -9.87 -17.64 33.00
CA SER A 31 -8.87 -16.62 33.31
C SER A 31 -7.45 -17.17 33.14
N ALA A 32 -7.19 -18.42 33.52
CA ALA A 32 -5.90 -19.08 33.29
C ALA A 32 -5.53 -19.15 31.79
N VAL A 33 -6.53 -19.37 30.93
CA VAL A 33 -6.35 -19.51 29.48
C VAL A 33 -6.42 -18.16 28.74
N GLN A 34 -6.67 -17.06 29.44
CA GLN A 34 -6.79 -15.73 28.85
C GLN A 34 -5.52 -15.33 28.05
N GLY A 35 -4.32 -15.65 28.55
CA GLY A 35 -3.06 -15.37 27.86
C GLY A 35 -2.98 -16.06 26.49
N CYS A 36 -3.39 -17.33 26.41
CA CYS A 36 -3.46 -18.06 25.13
C CYS A 36 -4.49 -17.42 24.19
N SER A 37 -5.63 -16.96 24.71
CA SER A 37 -6.64 -16.27 23.91
C SER A 37 -6.13 -14.95 23.32
N VAL A 38 -5.30 -14.21 24.07
CA VAL A 38 -4.68 -12.96 23.59
C VAL A 38 -3.68 -13.28 22.49
N LEU A 39 -2.77 -14.23 22.73
CA LEU A 39 -1.76 -14.65 21.75
C LEU A 39 -2.40 -15.17 20.45
N HIS A 40 -3.51 -15.90 20.55
CA HIS A 40 -4.26 -16.34 19.38
C HIS A 40 -4.87 -15.18 18.59
N GLY A 41 -5.39 -14.16 19.28
CA GLY A 41 -5.86 -12.93 18.64
C GLY A 41 -4.74 -12.18 17.91
N GLU A 42 -3.56 -12.09 18.53
CA GLU A 42 -2.36 -11.51 17.90
C GLU A 42 -1.90 -12.32 16.69
N PHE A 43 -1.89 -13.65 16.79
CA PHE A 43 -1.55 -14.54 15.68
C PHE A 43 -2.52 -14.36 14.50
N MET A 44 -3.83 -14.28 14.76
CA MET A 44 -4.82 -14.06 13.72
C MET A 44 -4.62 -12.71 13.01
N ARG A 45 -4.37 -11.63 13.78
CA ARG A 45 -4.05 -10.32 13.20
C ARG A 45 -2.76 -10.36 12.37
N TRP A 46 -1.72 -11.01 12.87
CA TRP A 46 -0.46 -11.17 12.15
C TRP A 46 -0.68 -11.92 10.84
N ARG A 47 -1.46 -13.00 10.87
CA ARG A 47 -1.80 -13.78 9.68
C ARG A 47 -2.56 -12.93 8.67
N ASP A 48 -3.57 -12.20 9.10
CA ASP A 48 -4.35 -11.35 8.20
C ASP A 48 -3.47 -10.24 7.56
N ASP A 49 -2.47 -9.69 8.29
CA ASP A 49 -1.45 -8.78 7.72
C ASP A 49 -0.56 -9.48 6.69
N LYS A 50 -0.13 -10.73 6.95
CA LYS A 50 0.66 -11.51 5.99
C LYS A 50 -0.13 -11.89 4.75
N ASP A 51 -1.37 -12.29 4.92
CA ASP A 51 -2.28 -12.60 3.81
C ASP A 51 -2.52 -11.36 2.97
N TYR A 52 -2.75 -10.19 3.59
CA TYR A 52 -2.86 -8.93 2.86
C TYR A 52 -1.59 -8.65 2.03
N ARG A 53 -0.40 -8.80 2.61
CA ARG A 53 0.88 -8.62 1.88
C ARG A 53 1.07 -9.62 0.75
N LEU A 54 0.65 -10.87 0.92
CA LEU A 54 0.77 -11.93 -0.10
C LEU A 54 -0.17 -11.68 -1.28
N TRP A 55 -1.37 -11.17 -1.01
CA TRP A 55 -2.35 -10.83 -2.06
C TRP A 55 -1.97 -9.57 -2.85
N HIS A 56 -1.29 -8.62 -2.22
CA HIS A 56 -0.86 -7.38 -2.86
C HIS A 56 0.55 -7.54 -3.45
N ASN A 57 0.61 -7.87 -4.74
CA ASN A 57 1.87 -7.94 -5.48
C ASN A 57 2.26 -6.55 -6.04
N GLY A 58 3.45 -6.44 -6.63
CA GLY A 58 3.93 -5.26 -7.34
C GLY A 58 3.22 -4.94 -8.65
N GLN A 59 2.00 -5.45 -8.91
CA GLN A 59 1.20 -5.00 -10.06
C GLN A 59 0.62 -3.62 -9.79
N VAL A 60 0.42 -2.81 -10.85
CA VAL A 60 -0.04 -1.40 -10.75
C VAL A 60 -1.36 -1.28 -9.98
N CYS A 61 -2.32 -2.16 -10.25
CA CYS A 61 -3.63 -2.17 -9.59
C CYS A 61 -3.53 -2.46 -8.08
N HIS A 62 -2.70 -3.43 -7.68
CA HIS A 62 -2.50 -3.80 -6.29
C HIS A 62 -1.69 -2.75 -5.53
N LEU A 63 -0.63 -2.21 -6.14
CA LEU A 63 0.14 -1.12 -5.54
C LEU A 63 -0.74 0.13 -5.34
N ARG A 64 -1.56 0.48 -6.33
CA ARG A 64 -2.54 1.56 -6.20
C ARG A 64 -3.53 1.31 -5.08
N ALA A 65 -4.00 0.07 -4.89
CA ALA A 65 -4.89 -0.28 -3.79
C ALA A 65 -4.21 -0.08 -2.43
N VAL A 66 -3.00 -0.62 -2.23
CA VAL A 66 -2.24 -0.46 -0.97
C VAL A 66 -1.99 1.02 -0.66
N LEU A 67 -1.61 1.80 -1.66
CA LEU A 67 -1.35 3.24 -1.48
C LEU A 67 -2.60 3.99 -1.04
N ASN A 68 -3.74 3.72 -1.67
CA ASN A 68 -5.01 4.34 -1.28
C ASN A 68 -5.47 3.86 0.10
N ASP A 69 -5.35 2.58 0.40
CA ASP A 69 -5.75 2.03 1.71
C ASP A 69 -4.86 2.57 2.85
N THR A 70 -3.61 2.95 2.55
CA THR A 70 -2.68 3.50 3.56
C THR A 70 -2.81 5.00 3.75
N PHE A 71 -3.02 5.76 2.67
CA PHE A 71 -2.88 7.23 2.69
C PHE A 71 -4.15 8.01 2.33
N ASP A 72 -5.09 7.41 1.58
CA ASP A 72 -6.33 8.07 1.16
C ASP A 72 -7.52 7.09 1.22
N GLN A 73 -7.86 6.64 2.42
CA GLN A 73 -8.92 5.65 2.65
C GLN A 73 -10.30 6.15 2.21
N THR A 74 -10.52 7.47 2.27
CA THR A 74 -11.84 8.07 2.01
C THR A 74 -12.06 8.33 0.53
N GLU A 75 -11.12 9.02 -0.13
CA GLU A 75 -11.33 9.49 -1.51
C GLU A 75 -10.55 8.65 -2.55
N ARG A 76 -9.57 7.85 -2.12
CA ARG A 76 -8.78 6.91 -2.94
C ARG A 76 -8.26 7.52 -4.24
N ARG A 77 -7.70 8.74 -4.17
CA ARG A 77 -7.30 9.55 -5.34
C ARG A 77 -5.89 9.26 -5.85
N ILE A 78 -5.11 8.42 -5.17
CA ILE A 78 -3.73 8.12 -5.59
C ILE A 78 -3.77 7.19 -6.79
N THR A 79 -3.09 7.57 -7.88
CA THR A 79 -2.94 6.74 -9.08
C THR A 79 -1.48 6.35 -9.29
N VAL A 80 -1.28 5.18 -9.88
CA VAL A 80 0.03 4.69 -10.31
C VAL A 80 -0.08 4.47 -11.80
N ASP A 81 0.78 5.13 -12.56
CA ASP A 81 0.80 5.05 -14.02
C ASP A 81 2.16 4.46 -14.45
N ASP A 82 2.13 3.34 -15.18
CA ASP A 82 3.28 2.60 -15.70
C ASP A 82 3.32 2.89 -17.21
N GLU A 83 4.15 3.85 -17.62
CA GLU A 83 4.09 4.48 -18.95
C GLU A 83 5.11 3.89 -19.93
N ASP A 84 5.35 2.58 -19.84
CA ASP A 84 6.10 1.86 -20.87
C ASP A 84 5.18 1.38 -22.04
N SER A 85 4.07 2.07 -22.26
CA SER A 85 3.14 1.84 -23.38
C SER A 85 2.52 3.17 -23.78
N GLY A 86 3.06 3.76 -24.85
CA GLY A 86 2.85 5.15 -25.25
C GLY A 86 1.43 5.67 -25.11
N GLY A 87 1.25 6.75 -24.33
CA GLY A 87 -0.11 7.26 -24.14
C GLY A 87 -0.37 8.53 -23.35
N LEU A 88 0.58 9.27 -22.73
CA LEU A 88 0.25 10.64 -22.27
C LEU A 88 0.82 11.73 -23.19
N ARG A 89 -0.13 12.42 -23.81
CA ARG A 89 0.05 13.60 -24.66
C ARG A 89 0.16 14.85 -23.78
N GLY A 90 1.37 15.34 -23.52
CA GLY A 90 1.58 16.65 -22.91
C GLY A 90 3.07 17.05 -22.81
N ALA A 91 3.36 18.35 -22.95
CA ALA A 91 4.73 18.86 -22.93
C ALA A 91 5.24 19.04 -21.49
N ARG A 92 6.40 18.44 -21.16
CA ARG A 92 7.08 18.57 -19.86
C ARG A 92 8.21 19.60 -19.97
N LEU A 93 8.19 20.66 -19.16
CA LEU A 93 9.30 21.62 -19.01
C LEU A 93 9.99 21.41 -17.66
N PHE A 94 11.32 21.42 -17.65
CA PHE A 94 12.13 21.37 -16.44
C PHE A 94 12.60 22.78 -16.07
N THR A 95 12.08 23.33 -14.98
CA THR A 95 12.51 24.65 -14.48
C THR A 95 13.55 24.45 -13.38
N ARG A 96 14.78 24.91 -13.64
CA ARG A 96 15.94 24.81 -12.71
C ARG A 96 15.69 25.39 -11.33
N ASP A 97 14.77 26.35 -11.23
CA ASP A 97 14.46 27.08 -10.00
C ASP A 97 13.72 26.22 -8.96
N MET A 98 13.02 25.17 -9.40
CA MET A 98 12.22 24.30 -8.53
C MET A 98 12.76 22.87 -8.38
N ASP A 99 13.85 22.53 -9.07
CA ASP A 99 14.39 21.16 -9.19
C ASP A 99 13.31 20.09 -9.49
N ARG A 100 12.24 20.49 -10.20
CA ARG A 100 11.04 19.68 -10.43
C ARG A 100 10.46 19.94 -11.83
N HIS A 101 9.82 18.91 -12.38
CA HIS A 101 9.20 18.95 -13.70
C HIS A 101 7.75 19.45 -13.61
N ILE A 102 7.36 20.38 -14.48
CA ILE A 102 5.99 20.89 -14.58
C ILE A 102 5.42 20.53 -15.95
N LEU A 103 4.19 20.02 -15.97
CA LEU A 103 3.47 19.65 -17.18
C LEU A 103 2.55 20.80 -17.59
N LEU A 104 2.76 21.40 -18.78
CA LEU A 104 1.91 22.47 -19.28
C LEU A 104 0.90 21.91 -20.30
N PRO A 105 -0.40 22.18 -20.13
CA PRO A 105 -1.40 21.82 -21.12
C PRO A 105 -1.26 22.71 -22.36
N VAL A 106 -0.93 22.12 -23.51
CA VAL A 106 -0.86 22.84 -24.79
C VAL A 106 -2.27 22.95 -25.35
N ARG A 107 -2.77 24.18 -25.53
CA ARG A 107 -4.03 24.44 -26.25
C ARG A 107 -3.81 24.25 -27.75
N GLY A 108 -4.49 23.24 -28.31
CA GLY A 108 -4.69 23.08 -29.74
C GLY A 108 -3.60 22.28 -30.46
N GLY A 109 -3.94 21.06 -30.88
CA GLY A 109 -3.32 20.47 -32.07
C GLY A 109 -2.14 19.51 -31.85
N GLY A 110 -2.40 18.36 -31.23
CA GLY A 110 -2.08 17.04 -31.80
C GLY A 110 -0.62 16.62 -32.07
N LYS A 111 0.41 17.40 -31.76
CA LYS A 111 1.82 16.98 -31.91
C LYS A 111 2.64 17.45 -30.71
N ALA A 112 3.13 16.50 -29.92
CA ALA A 112 4.02 16.76 -28.79
C ALA A 112 5.44 17.01 -29.30
N PHE A 113 5.97 18.20 -29.07
CA PHE A 113 7.38 18.51 -29.30
C PHE A 113 8.12 18.36 -27.98
N ILE A 114 9.02 17.37 -27.91
CA ILE A 114 9.96 17.25 -26.80
C ILE A 114 11.12 18.20 -27.11
N ILE A 115 11.22 19.33 -26.40
CA ILE A 115 12.37 20.23 -26.51
C ILE A 115 13.49 19.67 -25.63
N ASN A 116 14.19 18.66 -26.15
CA ASN A 116 15.42 18.18 -25.56
C ASN A 116 16.58 19.08 -26.01
N ARG A 117 17.45 19.48 -25.06
CA ARG A 117 18.73 20.09 -25.41
C ARG A 117 19.51 19.08 -26.26
N ARG A 118 20.14 19.55 -27.35
CA ARG A 118 20.97 18.73 -28.25
C ARG A 118 21.94 17.88 -27.40
N GLY A 119 21.80 16.56 -27.44
CA GLY A 119 22.57 15.60 -26.64
C GLY A 119 21.79 14.82 -25.57
N TYR A 120 20.51 15.12 -25.33
CA TYR A 120 19.68 14.33 -24.42
C TYR A 120 19.11 13.09 -25.14
N GLY A 121 19.72 11.93 -24.91
CA GLY A 121 19.21 10.64 -25.38
C GLY A 121 17.85 10.36 -24.75
N GLY A 122 16.86 10.03 -25.58
CA GLY A 122 15.45 9.86 -25.22
C GLY A 122 15.19 8.63 -24.35
N VAL A 123 15.68 8.64 -23.11
CA VAL A 123 15.33 7.65 -22.08
C VAL A 123 14.56 8.42 -21.02
N SER A 124 13.25 8.16 -20.93
CA SER A 124 12.52 8.48 -19.69
C SER A 124 13.28 7.75 -18.58
N GLY A 125 13.91 8.50 -17.68
CA GLY A 125 14.73 7.91 -16.61
C GLY A 125 13.93 7.13 -15.57
N PHE A 126 12.60 7.09 -15.72
CA PHE A 126 11.65 6.48 -14.79
C PHE A 126 10.74 5.50 -15.54
N ASP A 127 10.51 4.34 -14.93
CA ASP A 127 9.62 3.28 -15.41
C ASP A 127 8.14 3.61 -15.08
N PHE A 128 7.87 4.19 -13.90
CA PHE A 128 6.51 4.53 -13.47
C PHE A 128 6.49 5.77 -12.56
N TRP A 129 5.33 6.42 -12.40
CA TRP A 129 5.15 7.47 -11.39
C TRP A 129 3.91 7.25 -10.53
N VAL A 130 3.92 7.84 -9.35
CA VAL A 130 2.80 7.84 -8.41
C VAL A 130 2.23 9.24 -8.36
N SER A 131 1.01 9.42 -8.86
CA SER A 131 0.30 10.71 -8.80
C SER A 131 -0.45 10.81 -7.48
N VAL A 132 -0.09 11.81 -6.68
CA VAL A 132 -0.67 12.09 -5.36
C VAL A 132 -1.37 13.46 -5.42
N PRO A 133 -2.61 13.61 -4.93
CA PRO A 133 -3.28 14.91 -4.96
C PRO A 133 -2.56 15.94 -4.07
N TYR A 134 -2.45 17.20 -4.52
CA TYR A 134 -1.82 18.30 -3.77
C TYR A 134 -2.41 18.50 -2.36
N ALA A 135 -3.68 18.15 -2.16
CA ALA A 135 -4.36 18.23 -0.86
C ALA A 135 -3.72 17.34 0.23
N LEU A 136 -2.94 16.32 -0.18
CA LEU A 136 -2.21 15.41 0.71
C LEU A 136 -0.73 15.80 0.89
N MET A 137 -0.28 16.85 0.20
CA MET A 137 1.07 17.39 0.32
C MET A 137 1.27 18.00 1.72
N GLY A 138 2.27 17.49 2.46
CA GLY A 138 2.57 17.89 3.84
C GLY A 138 1.82 17.13 4.95
N LYS A 139 0.78 16.35 4.61
CA LYS A 139 0.11 15.43 5.55
C LYS A 139 0.65 13.99 5.43
N ILE A 140 1.15 13.64 4.25
CA ILE A 140 1.78 12.34 3.99
C ILE A 140 3.29 12.47 4.17
N ASP A 141 3.87 11.54 4.95
CA ASP A 141 5.31 11.36 5.02
C ASP A 141 5.81 10.68 3.73
N GLU A 142 6.54 11.44 2.90
CA GLU A 142 7.11 10.99 1.63
C GLU A 142 8.03 9.77 1.84
N THR A 143 8.69 9.68 2.99
CA THR A 143 9.55 8.56 3.37
C THR A 143 8.75 7.26 3.48
N ARG A 144 7.55 7.34 4.08
CA ARG A 144 6.66 6.18 4.25
C ARG A 144 6.08 5.75 2.91
N LEU A 145 5.72 6.70 2.05
CA LEU A 145 5.27 6.42 0.69
C LEU A 145 6.35 5.67 -0.09
N ALA A 146 7.60 6.16 -0.03
CA ALA A 146 8.73 5.52 -0.67
C ALA A 146 9.01 4.11 -0.14
N ALA A 147 8.91 3.91 1.17
CA ALA A 147 9.06 2.59 1.80
C ALA A 147 7.97 1.59 1.36
N VAL A 148 6.72 2.04 1.23
CA VAL A 148 5.63 1.18 0.73
C VAL A 148 5.90 0.79 -0.72
N VAL A 149 6.23 1.75 -1.59
CA VAL A 149 6.53 1.46 -3.00
C VAL A 149 7.71 0.51 -3.14
N SER A 150 8.80 0.72 -2.39
CA SER A 150 9.99 -0.13 -2.44
C SER A 150 9.77 -1.54 -1.87
N THR A 151 8.79 -1.72 -0.97
CA THR A 151 8.44 -3.04 -0.44
C THR A 151 7.78 -3.93 -1.49
N TYR A 152 6.97 -3.35 -2.38
CA TYR A 152 6.17 -4.11 -3.35
C TYR A 152 6.75 -4.11 -4.77
N LYS A 153 7.54 -3.10 -5.16
CA LYS A 153 8.18 -3.05 -6.49
C LYS A 153 9.63 -3.55 -6.45
N LEU A 154 10.07 -4.11 -7.59
CA LEU A 154 11.45 -4.53 -7.77
C LEU A 154 12.40 -3.34 -7.59
N ALA A 155 13.50 -3.58 -6.87
CA ALA A 155 14.52 -2.56 -6.57
C ALA A 155 15.17 -1.94 -7.83
N SER A 156 15.09 -2.61 -8.99
CA SER A 156 15.64 -2.10 -10.25
C SER A 156 14.75 -1.07 -10.95
N LYS A 157 13.49 -0.90 -10.53
CA LYS A 157 12.54 0.02 -11.18
C LYS A 157 12.71 1.42 -10.64
N ARG A 158 12.86 2.39 -11.55
CA ARG A 158 13.02 3.81 -11.22
C ARG A 158 11.66 4.48 -11.23
N TRP A 159 11.35 5.25 -10.19
CA TRP A 159 10.06 5.91 -10.07
C TRP A 159 10.18 7.29 -9.43
N THR A 160 9.16 8.12 -9.63
CA THR A 160 9.04 9.46 -9.04
C THR A 160 7.63 9.71 -8.54
N ILE A 161 7.48 10.62 -7.57
CA ILE A 161 6.19 11.13 -7.12
C ILE A 161 5.82 12.32 -8.00
N ASN A 162 4.57 12.37 -8.46
CA ASN A 162 3.98 13.51 -9.12
C ASN A 162 2.83 14.04 -8.24
N TYR A 163 2.70 15.36 -8.13
CA TYR A 163 1.58 15.97 -7.39
C TYR A 163 0.60 16.60 -8.38
N ASN A 164 -0.69 16.26 -8.27
CA ASN A 164 -1.77 16.71 -9.16
C ASN A 164 -2.92 17.40 -8.42
#